data_AF-A0A0G2GSG4-F1
#
_entry.id   AF-A0A0G2GSG4-F1
#
_cell.length_a   1.000
_cell.length_b   1.000
_cell.length_c   1.000
_cell.angle_alpha   90.00
_cell.angle_beta   90.00
_cell.angle_gamma   90.00
#
_symmetry.space_group_name_H-M   'P 1'
#
loop_
_entity.id
_entity.type
_entity.pdbx_description
1 polymer ?
#
loop_
_entity_poly.entity_id
_entity_poly.type
_entity_poly.pdbx_seq_one_letter_code
_entity_poly.pdbx_strand_id
1 'polypeptide(L)'
;MAATSVDTAALLARAQDLLSQLQNQHESNPLSILRLSEPISAAATTKSSQLAAKRSSNASEDNSDSSENVTPASLAADLSHYRDLFTKLHFSYIEQVTKEKYLRAIVGDPPVLHTHQENVELETETAEMKKQLKEKKVEVEKMVDQMKEESESLAKMWEEVQRDVERLEVLEREVRQGEQRVESLRTEVEEKEATVMDLDGPQNEPDQKLGLEDTLALIAQREQEMKDMERQIQELRKEEPARVREVELAEKDVEALKHRRDIATAEANEARRRKEHGGRDEVEERGRWYKSQQQVYRGLGLVEG
;
A
#
# COMPACT_ATOMS: atom_id res chain seq x y z
N MET A 1 -19.12 20.76 6.26
CA MET A 1 -18.45 19.46 6.03
C MET A 1 -18.64 18.44 7.16
N ALA A 2 -19.30 18.75 8.28
CA ALA A 2 -19.51 17.82 9.39
C ALA A 2 -20.64 16.78 9.19
N ALA A 3 -21.54 16.98 8.21
CA ALA A 3 -22.68 16.10 7.99
C ALA A 3 -22.30 14.75 7.33
N THR A 4 -21.23 14.71 6.54
CA THR A 4 -20.81 13.48 5.82
C THR A 4 -20.00 12.53 6.68
N SER A 5 -19.32 13.01 7.73
CA SER A 5 -18.52 12.15 8.62
C SER A 5 -19.36 11.32 9.59
N VAL A 6 -20.55 11.81 9.96
CA VAL A 6 -21.49 11.09 10.85
C VAL A 6 -22.14 9.92 10.11
N ASP A 7 -22.49 10.11 8.84
CA ASP A 7 -23.06 9.04 8.01
C ASP A 7 -22.05 7.93 7.72
N THR A 8 -20.76 8.25 7.51
CA THR A 8 -19.71 7.23 7.30
C THR A 8 -19.44 6.40 8.54
N ALA A 9 -19.39 7.04 9.72
CA ALA A 9 -19.16 6.33 11.00
C ALA A 9 -20.33 5.40 11.35
N ALA A 10 -21.57 5.82 11.09
CA ALA A 10 -22.76 4.98 11.30
C ALA A 10 -22.81 3.79 10.32
N LEU A 11 -22.40 4.00 9.06
CA LEU A 11 -22.30 2.92 8.06
C LEU A 11 -21.24 1.89 8.44
N LEU A 12 -20.12 2.33 9.02
CA LEU A 12 -19.03 1.47 9.48
C LEU A 12 -19.39 0.64 10.70
N ALA A 13 -20.01 1.25 11.71
CA ALA A 13 -20.53 0.51 12.86
C ALA A 13 -21.50 -0.59 12.39
N ARG A 14 -22.36 -0.28 11.41
CA ARG A 14 -23.27 -1.25 10.82
C ARG A 14 -22.57 -2.34 10.00
N ALA A 15 -21.51 -2.00 9.28
CA ALA A 15 -20.70 -2.98 8.54
C ALA A 15 -19.93 -3.92 9.48
N GLN A 16 -19.39 -3.41 10.59
CA GLN A 16 -18.74 -4.20 11.64
C GLN A 16 -19.73 -5.10 12.38
N ASP A 17 -20.93 -4.60 12.68
CA ASP A 17 -22.02 -5.41 13.25
C ASP A 17 -22.43 -6.53 12.29
N LEU A 18 -22.51 -6.26 10.99
CA LEU A 18 -22.82 -7.29 9.98
C LEU A 18 -21.69 -8.32 9.83
N LEU A 19 -20.43 -7.89 9.83
CA LEU A 19 -19.28 -8.78 9.70
C LEU A 19 -19.17 -9.69 10.92
N SER A 20 -19.33 -9.14 12.13
CA SER A 20 -19.36 -9.94 13.37
C SER A 20 -20.56 -10.89 13.42
N GLN A 21 -21.74 -10.48 12.95
CA GLN A 21 -22.89 -11.38 12.81
C GLN A 21 -22.62 -12.51 11.82
N LEU A 22 -21.98 -12.22 10.68
CA LEU A 22 -21.61 -13.23 9.68
C LEU A 22 -20.56 -14.20 10.20
N GLN A 23 -19.54 -13.71 10.92
CA GLN A 23 -18.52 -14.56 11.56
C GLN A 23 -19.15 -15.47 12.62
N ASN A 24 -20.02 -14.94 13.48
CA ASN A 24 -20.75 -15.74 14.47
C ASN A 24 -21.66 -16.79 13.81
N GLN A 25 -22.30 -16.46 12.68
CA GLN A 25 -23.09 -17.41 11.90
C GLN A 25 -22.22 -18.50 11.24
N HIS A 26 -21.02 -18.14 10.78
CA HIS A 26 -20.07 -19.08 10.20
C HIS A 26 -19.49 -20.05 11.24
N GLU A 27 -19.15 -19.53 12.43
CA GLU A 27 -18.65 -20.34 13.55
C GLU A 27 -19.73 -21.26 14.14
N SER A 28 -20.97 -20.78 14.21
CA SER A 28 -22.09 -21.59 14.68
C SER A 28 -22.54 -22.65 13.67
N ASN A 29 -22.36 -22.42 12.36
CA ASN A 29 -22.73 -23.36 11.31
C ASN A 29 -21.59 -23.57 10.31
N PRO A 30 -20.55 -24.34 10.65
CA PRO A 30 -19.55 -24.75 9.68
C PRO A 30 -20.20 -25.67 8.66
N LEU A 31 -20.52 -25.12 7.48
CA LEU A 31 -21.12 -25.83 6.35
C LEU A 31 -20.08 -26.77 5.72
N SER A 32 -19.79 -27.89 6.37
CA SER A 32 -19.02 -28.99 5.78
C SER A 32 -19.97 -30.12 5.39
N ILE A 33 -19.78 -30.66 4.19
CA ILE A 33 -20.58 -31.80 3.68
C ILE A 33 -20.55 -32.95 4.70
N LEU A 34 -19.42 -33.15 5.37
CA LEU A 34 -19.25 -34.18 6.39
C LEU A 34 -20.13 -33.92 7.63
N ARG A 35 -20.19 -32.70 8.16
CA ARG A 35 -21.05 -32.35 9.31
C ARG A 35 -22.53 -32.34 8.97
N LEU A 36 -22.88 -31.92 7.75
CA LEU A 36 -24.27 -31.97 7.26
C LEU A 36 -24.73 -33.40 6.98
N SER A 37 -23.80 -34.30 6.62
CA SER A 37 -24.09 -35.73 6.38
C SER A 37 -24.19 -36.56 7.66
N GLU A 38 -23.64 -36.09 8.79
CA GLU A 38 -23.67 -36.77 10.09
C GLU A 38 -25.10 -37.05 10.58
N PRO A 39 -26.04 -36.08 10.63
CA PRO A 39 -27.42 -36.35 11.03
C PRO A 39 -28.17 -37.28 10.05
N ILE A 40 -27.83 -37.23 8.75
CA ILE A 40 -28.42 -38.11 7.72
C ILE A 40 -27.93 -39.55 7.91
N SER A 41 -26.62 -39.73 8.14
CA SER A 41 -25.98 -41.02 8.41
C SER A 41 -26.43 -41.62 9.74
N ALA A 42 -26.55 -40.80 10.78
CA ALA A 42 -27.07 -41.21 12.08
C ALA A 42 -28.54 -41.66 11.98
N ALA A 43 -29.38 -40.94 11.23
CA ALA A 43 -30.78 -41.31 10.98
C ALA A 43 -30.92 -42.58 10.11
N ALA A 44 -30.03 -42.79 9.14
CA ALA A 44 -29.97 -44.02 8.35
C ALA A 44 -29.60 -45.24 9.22
N THR A 45 -28.68 -45.05 10.17
CA THR A 45 -28.22 -46.08 11.11
C THR A 45 -29.28 -46.43 12.16
N THR A 46 -30.10 -45.47 12.60
CA THR A 46 -31.21 -45.73 13.53
C THR A 46 -32.38 -46.48 12.88
N LYS A 47 -32.63 -46.26 11.58
CA LYS A 47 -33.64 -47.01 10.83
C LYS A 47 -33.19 -48.42 10.45
N SER A 48 -31.90 -48.62 10.17
CA SER A 48 -31.35 -49.95 9.90
C SER A 48 -31.24 -50.82 11.15
N SER A 49 -30.96 -50.23 12.33
CA SER A 49 -30.85 -50.97 13.59
C SER A 49 -32.19 -51.50 14.12
N GLN A 50 -33.31 -50.83 13.85
CA GLN A 50 -34.65 -51.35 14.19
C GLN A 50 -35.07 -52.57 13.33
N LEU A 51 -34.52 -52.73 12.13
CA LEU A 51 -34.77 -53.88 11.26
C LEU A 51 -33.70 -54.98 11.41
N ALA A 52 -32.48 -54.63 11.84
CA ALA A 52 -31.35 -55.56 12.01
C ALA A 52 -31.36 -56.32 13.35
N ALA A 53 -32.14 -55.90 14.35
CA ALA A 53 -32.20 -56.54 15.67
C ALA A 53 -32.71 -58.00 15.67
N LYS A 54 -33.09 -58.57 14.52
CA LYS A 54 -33.54 -59.97 14.40
C LYS A 54 -32.64 -60.88 13.55
N ARG A 55 -31.52 -60.38 13.01
CA ARG A 55 -30.60 -61.19 12.18
C ARG A 55 -29.15 -60.77 12.41
N SER A 56 -28.56 -61.26 13.50
CA SER A 56 -27.13 -61.14 13.77
C SER A 56 -26.34 -62.19 12.97
N SER A 57 -25.63 -61.76 11.93
CA SER A 57 -24.46 -62.48 11.44
C SER A 57 -23.42 -61.48 10.95
N ASN A 58 -22.51 -61.19 11.87
CA ASN A 58 -21.12 -60.79 11.74
C ASN A 58 -20.55 -60.73 10.30
N ALA A 59 -20.51 -59.52 9.74
CA ALA A 59 -19.55 -59.08 8.72
C ALA A 59 -19.64 -57.54 8.70
N SER A 60 -18.49 -56.86 8.81
CA SER A 60 -18.31 -55.39 8.84
C SER A 60 -18.25 -54.73 10.22
N GLU A 61 -17.32 -55.18 11.08
CA GLU A 61 -16.74 -54.38 12.17
C GLU A 61 -15.31 -53.96 11.80
N ASP A 62 -15.15 -53.13 10.76
CA ASP A 62 -13.82 -52.54 10.46
C ASP A 62 -13.95 -51.22 9.68
N ASN A 63 -14.69 -50.24 10.23
CA ASN A 63 -14.62 -48.87 9.69
C ASN A 63 -15.00 -47.77 10.69
N SER A 64 -14.74 -47.98 12.00
CA SER A 64 -15.02 -46.96 13.01
C SER A 64 -13.86 -45.98 13.25
N ASP A 65 -12.76 -46.08 12.50
CA ASP A 65 -11.53 -45.30 12.75
C ASP A 65 -11.03 -44.48 11.53
N SER A 66 -11.88 -44.28 10.53
CA SER A 66 -11.49 -43.71 9.23
C SER A 66 -12.22 -42.38 8.90
N SER A 67 -12.68 -41.65 9.91
CA SER A 67 -13.30 -40.33 9.73
C SER A 67 -12.27 -39.21 9.47
N GLU A 68 -10.98 -39.43 9.70
CA GLU A 68 -9.96 -38.38 9.59
C GLU A 68 -9.33 -38.25 8.19
N ASN A 69 -9.53 -39.21 7.27
CA ASN A 69 -8.86 -39.22 5.95
C ASN A 69 -9.80 -39.41 4.74
N VAL A 70 -11.08 -39.03 4.86
CA VAL A 70 -12.01 -39.09 3.73
C VAL A 70 -11.78 -37.90 2.81
N THR A 71 -10.86 -38.04 1.86
CA THR A 71 -10.77 -37.12 0.72
C THR A 71 -11.90 -37.41 -0.28
N PRO A 72 -12.45 -36.40 -0.98
CA PRO A 72 -13.56 -36.59 -1.92
C PRO A 72 -13.22 -37.58 -3.06
N ALA A 73 -11.94 -37.69 -3.42
CA ALA A 73 -11.45 -38.69 -4.37
C ALA A 73 -11.48 -40.13 -3.81
N SER A 74 -11.14 -40.32 -2.52
CA SER A 74 -11.25 -41.63 -1.84
C SER A 74 -12.69 -42.10 -1.75
N LEU A 75 -13.62 -41.20 -1.39
CA LEU A 75 -15.04 -41.53 -1.27
C LEU A 75 -15.63 -42.03 -2.59
N ALA A 76 -15.27 -41.42 -3.72
CA ALA A 76 -15.74 -41.84 -5.03
C ALA A 76 -15.22 -43.25 -5.39
N ALA A 77 -13.97 -43.55 -5.08
CA ALA A 77 -13.37 -44.86 -5.28
C ALA A 77 -14.06 -45.92 -4.40
N ASP A 78 -14.28 -45.62 -3.13
CA ASP A 78 -14.95 -46.51 -2.17
C ASP A 78 -16.39 -46.80 -2.59
N LEU A 79 -17.16 -45.79 -3.01
CA LEU A 79 -18.52 -45.97 -3.51
C LEU A 79 -18.58 -46.87 -4.75
N SER A 80 -17.60 -46.75 -5.66
CA SER A 80 -17.50 -47.62 -6.83
C SER A 80 -17.19 -49.06 -6.42
N HIS A 81 -16.26 -49.25 -5.48
CA HIS A 81 -15.87 -50.55 -4.97
C HIS A 81 -17.04 -51.27 -4.27
N TYR A 82 -17.76 -50.56 -3.39
CA TYR A 82 -18.92 -51.12 -2.70
C TYR A 82 -20.05 -51.44 -3.66
N ARG A 83 -20.30 -50.61 -4.69
CA ARG A 83 -21.29 -50.91 -5.72
C ARG A 83 -20.97 -52.23 -6.45
N ASP A 84 -19.70 -52.44 -6.80
CA ASP A 84 -19.27 -53.67 -7.46
C ASP A 84 -19.33 -54.89 -6.53
N LEU A 85 -18.98 -54.73 -5.25
CA LEU A 85 -19.10 -55.78 -4.25
C LEU A 85 -20.57 -56.17 -4.02
N PHE A 86 -21.45 -55.18 -3.81
CA PHE A 86 -22.88 -55.40 -3.58
C PHE A 86 -23.55 -56.03 -4.79
N THR A 87 -23.22 -55.63 -6.01
CA THR A 87 -23.79 -56.24 -7.22
C THR A 87 -23.38 -57.70 -7.36
N LYS A 88 -22.11 -58.05 -7.07
CA LYS A 88 -21.64 -59.45 -7.03
C LYS A 88 -22.32 -60.26 -5.93
N LEU A 89 -22.41 -59.71 -4.72
CA LEU A 89 -23.05 -60.37 -3.58
C LEU A 89 -24.56 -60.60 -3.83
N HIS A 90 -25.23 -59.58 -4.36
CA HIS A 90 -26.65 -59.65 -4.72
C HIS A 90 -26.91 -60.69 -5.80
N PHE A 91 -26.08 -60.75 -6.85
CA PHE A 91 -26.18 -61.79 -7.88
C PHE A 91 -25.99 -63.18 -7.28
N SER A 92 -24.92 -63.40 -6.50
CA SER A 92 -24.66 -64.68 -5.85
C SER A 92 -25.78 -65.09 -4.90
N TYR A 93 -26.35 -64.16 -4.15
CA TYR A 93 -27.44 -64.43 -3.21
C TYR A 93 -28.72 -64.81 -3.93
N ILE A 94 -29.13 -64.04 -4.95
CA ILE A 94 -30.31 -64.37 -5.75
C ILE A 94 -30.14 -65.72 -6.42
N GLU A 95 -28.97 -66.00 -7.00
CA GLU A 95 -28.67 -67.28 -7.63
C GLU A 95 -28.78 -68.43 -6.61
N GLN A 96 -28.22 -68.27 -5.41
CA GLN A 96 -28.29 -69.30 -4.38
C GLN A 96 -29.73 -69.51 -3.90
N VAL A 97 -30.45 -68.45 -3.56
CA VAL A 97 -31.85 -68.54 -3.07
C VAL A 97 -32.77 -69.13 -4.13
N THR A 98 -32.57 -68.78 -5.41
CA THR A 98 -33.36 -69.36 -6.50
C THR A 98 -33.04 -70.83 -6.71
N LYS A 99 -31.76 -71.24 -6.67
CA LYS A 99 -31.37 -72.65 -6.71
C LYS A 99 -31.96 -73.44 -5.54
N GLU A 100 -31.87 -72.92 -4.32
CA GLU A 100 -32.43 -73.58 -3.13
C GLU A 100 -33.96 -73.68 -3.19
N LYS A 101 -34.64 -72.59 -3.58
CA LYS A 101 -36.11 -72.57 -3.73
C LYS A 101 -36.55 -73.55 -4.82
N TYR A 102 -35.82 -73.61 -5.93
CA TYR A 102 -36.07 -74.57 -7.01
C TYR A 102 -35.91 -76.01 -6.52
N LEU A 103 -34.78 -76.36 -5.90
CA LEU A 103 -34.57 -77.70 -5.34
C LEU A 103 -35.64 -78.07 -4.32
N ARG A 104 -36.02 -77.14 -3.43
CA ARG A 104 -37.10 -77.36 -2.45
C ARG A 104 -38.45 -77.58 -3.12
N ALA A 105 -38.76 -76.89 -4.22
CA ALA A 105 -40.02 -77.06 -4.94
C ALA A 105 -40.13 -78.43 -5.63
N ILE A 106 -39.01 -79.00 -6.08
CA ILE A 106 -38.98 -80.32 -6.76
C ILE A 106 -38.90 -81.48 -5.75
N VAL A 107 -38.13 -81.30 -4.65
CA VAL A 107 -37.84 -82.36 -3.66
C VAL A 107 -38.81 -82.33 -2.48
N GLY A 108 -39.53 -81.23 -2.27
CA GLY A 108 -40.54 -81.11 -1.21
C GLY A 108 -41.74 -82.03 -1.45
N ASP A 109 -42.30 -82.56 -0.36
CA ASP A 109 -43.49 -83.42 -0.38
C ASP A 109 -44.67 -82.66 0.25
N PRO A 110 -45.70 -82.24 -0.51
CA PRO A 110 -45.93 -82.48 -1.94
C PRO A 110 -45.18 -81.51 -2.88
N PRO A 111 -44.84 -81.93 -4.11
CA PRO A 111 -44.13 -81.09 -5.09
C PRO A 111 -45.01 -79.92 -5.52
N VAL A 112 -44.44 -78.71 -5.50
CA VAL A 112 -45.18 -77.49 -5.81
C VAL A 112 -45.14 -77.26 -7.32
N LEU A 113 -46.19 -77.68 -8.02
CA LEU A 113 -46.39 -77.43 -9.45
C LEU A 113 -47.17 -76.13 -9.62
N HIS A 114 -46.54 -75.09 -10.16
CA HIS A 114 -47.22 -73.82 -10.45
C HIS A 114 -48.10 -73.99 -11.69
N THR A 115 -49.35 -73.56 -11.60
CA THR A 115 -50.25 -73.60 -12.75
C THR A 115 -49.95 -72.46 -13.72
N HIS A 116 -50.34 -72.61 -14.99
CA HIS A 116 -50.17 -71.52 -15.97
C HIS A 116 -50.90 -70.25 -15.53
N GLN A 117 -52.05 -70.39 -14.88
CA GLN A 117 -52.85 -69.28 -14.37
C GLN A 117 -52.11 -68.49 -13.28
N GLU A 118 -51.49 -69.19 -12.31
CA GLU A 118 -50.67 -68.55 -11.27
C GLU A 118 -49.47 -67.80 -11.85
N ASN A 119 -48.83 -68.34 -12.89
CA ASN A 119 -47.73 -67.66 -13.57
C ASN A 119 -48.21 -66.38 -14.27
N VAL A 120 -49.38 -66.41 -14.94
CA VAL A 120 -49.95 -65.22 -15.57
C VAL A 120 -50.30 -64.16 -14.53
N GLU A 121 -50.87 -64.55 -13.39
CA GLU A 121 -51.17 -63.62 -12.29
C GLU A 121 -49.90 -62.97 -11.72
N LEU A 122 -48.85 -63.77 -11.45
CA LEU A 122 -47.55 -63.25 -11.00
C LEU A 122 -46.85 -62.38 -12.06
N GLU A 123 -47.00 -62.69 -13.36
CA GLU A 123 -46.50 -61.84 -14.43
C GLU A 123 -47.20 -60.48 -14.46
N THR A 124 -48.52 -60.43 -14.23
CA THR A 124 -49.25 -59.17 -14.13
C THR A 124 -48.84 -58.35 -12.92
N GLU A 125 -48.74 -58.96 -11.74
CA GLU A 125 -48.32 -58.27 -10.51
C GLU A 125 -46.88 -57.74 -10.63
N THR A 126 -45.96 -58.55 -11.16
CA THR A 126 -44.58 -58.11 -11.37
C THR A 126 -44.46 -57.03 -12.45
N ALA A 127 -45.34 -57.01 -13.45
CA ALA A 127 -45.41 -55.95 -14.44
C ALA A 127 -45.88 -54.63 -13.81
N GLU A 128 -46.90 -54.67 -12.95
CA GLU A 128 -47.37 -53.51 -12.19
C GLU A 128 -46.29 -52.97 -11.24
N MET A 129 -45.66 -53.84 -10.45
CA MET A 129 -44.56 -53.45 -9.56
C MET A 129 -43.37 -52.88 -10.35
N LYS A 130 -43.04 -53.44 -11.52
CA LYS A 130 -41.99 -52.88 -12.41
C LYS A 130 -42.36 -51.49 -12.92
N LYS A 131 -43.63 -51.25 -13.23
CA LYS A 131 -44.10 -49.92 -13.65
C LYS A 131 -43.96 -48.91 -12.51
N GLN A 132 -44.45 -49.24 -11.31
CA GLN A 132 -44.31 -48.39 -10.13
C GLN A 132 -42.85 -48.09 -9.79
N LEU A 133 -41.98 -49.11 -9.87
CA LEU A 133 -40.54 -48.94 -9.65
C LEU A 133 -39.90 -48.00 -10.68
N LYS A 134 -40.30 -48.08 -11.95
CA LYS A 134 -39.81 -47.16 -13.00
C LYS A 134 -40.27 -45.73 -12.74
N GLU A 135 -41.53 -45.53 -12.38
CA GLU A 135 -42.07 -44.21 -12.03
C GLU A 135 -41.30 -43.61 -10.84
N LYS A 136 -41.08 -44.40 -9.79
CA LYS A 136 -40.29 -43.98 -8.62
C LYS A 136 -38.83 -43.70 -8.94
N LYS A 137 -38.20 -44.47 -9.84
CA LYS A 137 -36.83 -44.18 -10.29
C LYS A 137 -36.73 -42.83 -10.99
N VAL A 138 -37.67 -42.54 -11.89
CA VAL A 138 -37.71 -41.25 -12.60
C VAL A 138 -37.95 -40.10 -11.62
N GLU A 139 -38.82 -40.29 -10.61
CA GLU A 139 -39.04 -39.30 -9.54
C GLU A 139 -37.76 -39.04 -8.73
N VAL A 140 -37.03 -40.10 -8.35
CA VAL A 140 -35.77 -39.97 -7.61
C VAL A 140 -34.68 -39.32 -8.47
N GLU A 141 -34.55 -39.70 -9.74
CA GLU A 141 -33.60 -39.07 -10.66
C GLU A 141 -33.87 -37.58 -10.80
N LYS A 142 -35.14 -37.19 -10.96
CA LYS A 142 -35.54 -35.78 -11.01
C LYS A 142 -35.20 -35.04 -9.71
N MET A 143 -35.45 -35.65 -8.55
CA MET A 143 -35.11 -35.04 -7.25
C MET A 143 -33.60 -34.87 -7.07
N VAL A 144 -32.81 -35.84 -7.53
CA VAL A 144 -31.34 -35.76 -7.51
C VAL A 144 -30.85 -34.64 -8.42
N ASP A 145 -31.43 -34.47 -9.61
CA ASP A 145 -31.04 -33.40 -10.53
C ASP A 145 -31.40 -32.02 -9.96
N GLN A 146 -32.59 -31.87 -9.36
CA GLN A 146 -32.96 -30.64 -8.64
C GLN A 146 -31.99 -30.33 -7.50
N MET A 147 -31.63 -31.34 -6.69
CA MET A 147 -30.68 -31.17 -5.59
C MET A 147 -29.29 -30.75 -6.10
N LYS A 148 -28.85 -31.24 -7.27
CA LYS A 148 -27.60 -30.81 -7.89
C LYS A 148 -27.67 -29.35 -8.32
N GLU A 149 -28.72 -28.95 -9.03
CA GLU A 149 -28.91 -27.56 -9.46
C GLU A 149 -28.94 -26.59 -8.27
N GLU A 150 -29.68 -26.94 -7.21
CA GLU A 150 -29.72 -26.17 -5.97
C GLU A 150 -28.34 -26.11 -5.31
N SER A 151 -27.61 -27.24 -5.24
CA SER A 151 -26.27 -27.28 -4.65
C SER A 151 -25.25 -26.44 -5.42
N GLU A 152 -25.31 -26.43 -6.76
CA GLU A 152 -24.44 -25.60 -7.59
C GLU A 152 -24.78 -24.12 -7.45
N SER A 153 -26.07 -23.78 -7.36
CA SER A 153 -26.51 -22.40 -7.10
C SER A 153 -26.04 -21.91 -5.73
N LEU A 154 -26.14 -22.77 -4.71
CA LEU A 154 -25.71 -22.48 -3.35
C LEU A 154 -24.20 -22.30 -3.27
N ALA A 155 -23.43 -23.14 -3.97
CA ALA A 155 -21.98 -23.01 -4.04
C ALA A 155 -21.56 -21.65 -4.63
N LYS A 156 -22.21 -21.22 -5.72
CA LYS A 156 -21.93 -19.90 -6.34
C LYS A 156 -22.26 -18.75 -5.40
N MET A 157 -23.45 -18.77 -4.78
CA MET A 157 -23.85 -17.75 -3.80
C MET A 157 -22.87 -17.71 -2.62
N TRP A 158 -22.41 -18.86 -2.15
CA TRP A 158 -21.45 -18.93 -1.05
C TRP A 158 -20.10 -18.32 -1.45
N GLU A 159 -19.58 -18.61 -2.64
CA GLU A 159 -18.37 -17.96 -3.14
C GLU A 159 -18.51 -16.44 -3.28
N GLU A 160 -19.67 -15.94 -3.71
CA GLU A 160 -19.95 -14.51 -3.77
C GLU A 160 -19.93 -13.87 -2.38
N VAL A 161 -20.60 -14.49 -1.40
CA VAL A 161 -20.58 -14.01 -0.01
C VAL A 161 -19.16 -14.02 0.58
N GLN A 162 -18.35 -15.04 0.30
CA GLN A 162 -16.96 -15.07 0.75
C GLN A 162 -16.14 -13.92 0.17
N ARG A 163 -16.29 -13.64 -1.13
CA ARG A 163 -15.65 -12.47 -1.76
C ARG A 163 -16.12 -11.16 -1.14
N ASP A 164 -17.39 -11.05 -0.76
CA ASP A 164 -17.94 -9.86 -0.10
C ASP A 164 -17.36 -9.67 1.29
N VAL A 165 -17.22 -10.75 2.06
CA VAL A 165 -16.59 -10.73 3.38
C VAL A 165 -15.12 -10.27 3.27
N GLU A 166 -14.34 -10.85 2.36
CA GLU A 166 -12.95 -10.43 2.12
C GLU A 166 -12.86 -8.93 1.74
N ARG A 167 -13.79 -8.45 0.91
CA ARG A 167 -13.86 -7.02 0.55
C ARG A 167 -14.18 -6.13 1.74
N LEU A 168 -15.11 -6.54 2.60
CA LEU A 168 -15.46 -5.80 3.82
C LEU A 168 -14.27 -5.75 4.80
N GLU A 169 -13.52 -6.84 4.95
CA GLU A 169 -12.33 -6.87 5.80
C GLU A 169 -11.21 -5.94 5.30
N VAL A 170 -11.03 -5.83 3.98
CA VAL A 170 -10.11 -4.86 3.37
C VAL A 170 -10.57 -3.44 3.67
N LEU A 171 -11.86 -3.15 3.43
CA LEU A 171 -12.42 -1.83 3.64
C LEU A 171 -12.33 -1.37 5.10
N GLU A 172 -12.59 -2.28 6.06
CA GLU A 172 -12.45 -1.98 7.49
C GLU A 172 -11.01 -1.58 7.84
N ARG A 173 -10.01 -2.29 7.28
CA ARG A 173 -8.60 -1.94 7.46
C ARG A 173 -8.25 -0.58 6.88
N GLU A 174 -8.72 -0.28 5.67
CA GLU A 174 -8.46 1.02 5.01
C GLU A 174 -9.07 2.18 5.78
N VAL A 175 -10.30 2.01 6.27
CA VAL A 175 -10.97 3.00 7.10
C VAL A 175 -10.22 3.21 8.41
N ARG A 176 -9.85 2.14 9.12
CA ARG A 176 -9.09 2.25 10.38
C ARG A 176 -7.76 2.99 10.16
N GLN A 177 -7.08 2.74 9.03
CA GLN A 177 -5.89 3.51 8.64
C GLN A 177 -6.22 4.98 8.34
N GLY A 178 -7.33 5.25 7.67
CA GLY A 178 -7.82 6.61 7.41
C GLY A 178 -8.10 7.38 8.70
N GLU A 179 -8.79 6.77 9.66
CA GLU A 179 -9.07 7.35 10.97
C GLU A 179 -7.78 7.64 11.76
N GLN A 180 -6.82 6.71 11.77
CA GLN A 180 -5.51 6.93 12.39
C GLN A 180 -4.76 8.11 11.76
N ARG A 181 -4.81 8.26 10.44
CA ARG A 181 -4.20 9.41 9.74
C ARG A 181 -4.90 10.71 10.07
N VAL A 182 -6.23 10.72 10.13
CA VAL A 182 -7.00 11.91 10.53
C VAL A 182 -6.66 12.31 11.96
N GLU A 183 -6.58 11.35 12.87
CA GLU A 183 -6.19 11.62 14.26
C GLU A 183 -4.76 12.15 14.34
N SER A 184 -3.80 11.55 13.62
CA SER A 184 -2.42 12.07 13.60
C SER A 184 -2.31 13.48 13.02
N LEU A 185 -3.14 13.81 12.02
CA LEU A 185 -3.19 15.15 11.45
C LEU A 185 -3.84 16.14 12.42
N ARG A 186 -4.87 15.72 13.18
CA ARG A 186 -5.47 16.54 14.22
C ARG A 186 -4.47 16.83 15.33
N THR A 187 -3.74 15.83 15.81
CA THR A 187 -2.69 16.04 16.82
C THR A 187 -1.58 16.94 16.27
N GLU A 188 -1.17 16.79 15.01
CA GLU A 188 -0.17 17.67 14.39
C GLU A 188 -0.67 19.12 14.25
N VAL A 189 -1.95 19.31 13.92
CA VAL A 189 -2.59 20.64 13.89
C VAL A 189 -2.67 21.24 15.29
N GLU A 190 -3.13 20.48 16.29
CA GLU A 190 -3.18 20.90 17.69
C GLU A 190 -1.79 21.22 18.24
N GLU A 191 -0.77 20.42 17.92
CA GLU A 191 0.63 20.69 18.29
C GLU A 191 1.11 21.97 17.62
N LYS A 192 0.84 22.18 16.32
CA LYS A 192 1.21 23.43 15.64
C LYS A 192 0.46 24.63 16.22
N GLU A 193 -0.83 24.51 16.50
CA GLU A 193 -1.63 25.56 17.14
C GLU A 193 -1.13 25.86 18.57
N ALA A 194 -0.80 24.83 19.35
CA ALA A 194 -0.21 24.97 20.68
C ALA A 194 1.18 25.61 20.62
N THR A 195 2.01 25.24 19.63
CA THR A 195 3.31 25.88 19.40
C THR A 195 3.12 27.34 18.99
N VAL A 196 2.10 27.65 18.19
CA VAL A 196 1.73 29.03 17.80
C VAL A 196 1.17 29.85 18.98
N MET A 197 0.54 29.19 19.96
CA MET A 197 0.09 29.81 21.22
C MET A 197 1.22 30.00 22.25
N ASP A 198 2.13 29.04 22.41
CA ASP A 198 3.32 29.16 23.28
C ASP A 198 4.37 30.14 22.74
N LEU A 199 4.29 30.46 21.45
CA LEU A 199 5.07 31.51 20.79
C LEU A 199 4.40 32.90 20.88
N ASP A 200 3.46 33.16 21.79
CA ASP A 200 3.13 34.54 22.21
C ASP A 200 4.23 35.17 23.11
N GLY A 201 5.46 34.64 23.04
CA GLY A 201 6.67 35.36 23.42
C GLY A 201 7.03 36.44 22.38
N PRO A 202 7.78 37.49 22.76
CA PRO A 202 8.03 38.71 21.96
C PRO A 202 8.88 38.52 20.68
N GLN A 203 8.94 37.31 20.14
CA GLN A 203 9.72 36.91 18.97
C GLN A 203 8.86 36.39 17.80
N ASN A 204 7.53 36.28 17.95
CA ASN A 204 6.67 35.93 16.84
C ASN A 204 6.42 37.15 15.95
N GLU A 205 6.91 37.08 14.71
CA GLU A 205 6.58 38.07 13.69
C GLU A 205 5.05 38.04 13.45
N PRO A 206 4.35 39.18 13.61
CA PRO A 206 2.89 39.27 13.46
C PRO A 206 2.42 38.86 12.05
N ASP A 207 3.33 38.79 11.09
CA ASP A 207 3.10 38.41 9.70
C ASP A 207 2.67 36.93 9.55
N GLN A 208 2.97 36.05 10.52
CA GLN A 208 2.67 34.61 10.43
C GLN A 208 1.26 34.23 10.95
N LYS A 209 0.55 35.18 11.58
CA LYS A 209 -0.83 35.00 12.09
C LYS A 209 -1.86 35.80 11.28
N LEU A 210 -1.52 36.20 10.05
CA LEU A 210 -2.40 37.00 9.19
C LEU A 210 -3.46 36.13 8.50
N GLY A 211 -4.67 36.67 8.34
CA GLY A 211 -5.71 36.02 7.55
C GLY A 211 -5.34 35.89 6.08
N LEU A 212 -6.05 35.06 5.33
CA LEU A 212 -5.76 34.83 3.90
C LEU A 212 -5.75 36.14 3.09
N GLU A 213 -6.64 37.08 3.40
CA GLU A 213 -6.71 38.39 2.72
C GLU A 213 -5.50 39.27 3.05
N ASP A 214 -5.11 39.30 4.33
CA ASP A 214 -3.97 40.09 4.79
C ASP A 214 -2.62 39.54 4.29
N THR A 215 -2.48 38.22 4.20
CA THR A 215 -1.29 37.58 3.60
C THR A 215 -1.18 37.89 2.11
N LEU A 216 -2.28 37.93 1.37
CA LEU A 216 -2.28 38.34 -0.05
C LEU A 216 -1.86 39.81 -0.21
N ALA A 217 -2.33 40.69 0.68
CA ALA A 217 -1.90 42.10 0.68
C ALA A 217 -0.40 42.25 0.99
N LEU A 218 0.11 41.48 1.96
CA LEU A 218 1.53 41.48 2.32
C LEU A 218 2.40 40.96 1.16
N ILE A 219 1.98 39.89 0.47
CA ILE A 219 2.68 39.37 -0.71
C ILE A 219 2.75 40.45 -1.80
N ALA A 220 1.63 41.13 -2.09
CA ALA A 220 1.61 42.20 -3.08
C ALA A 220 2.56 43.36 -2.72
N GLN A 221 2.64 43.74 -1.44
CA GLN A 221 3.59 44.75 -0.97
C GLN A 221 5.05 44.29 -1.16
N ARG A 222 5.38 43.06 -0.75
CA ARG A 222 6.74 42.51 -0.86
C ARG A 222 7.16 42.35 -2.33
N GLU A 223 6.25 41.97 -3.22
CA GLU A 223 6.50 41.94 -4.66
C GLU A 223 6.82 43.33 -5.23
N GLN A 224 6.17 44.38 -4.73
CA GLN A 224 6.44 45.74 -5.15
C GLN A 224 7.80 46.23 -4.62
N GLU A 225 8.12 45.95 -3.36
CA GLU A 225 9.43 46.22 -2.77
C GLU A 225 10.56 45.48 -3.52
N MET A 226 10.34 44.22 -3.92
CA MET A 226 11.30 43.49 -4.75
C MET A 226 11.51 44.14 -6.11
N LYS A 227 10.44 44.60 -6.78
CA LYS A 227 10.55 45.31 -8.07
C LYS A 227 11.32 46.63 -7.93
N ASP A 228 11.11 47.36 -6.84
CA ASP A 228 11.83 48.60 -6.56
C ASP A 228 13.32 48.33 -6.25
N MET A 229 13.64 47.29 -5.48
CA MET A 229 15.02 46.86 -5.26
C MET A 229 15.69 46.38 -6.55
N GLU A 230 15.00 45.61 -7.38
CA GLU A 230 15.51 45.18 -8.69
C GLU A 230 15.85 46.38 -9.58
N ARG A 231 15.01 47.43 -9.55
CA ARG A 231 15.25 48.69 -10.27
C ARG A 231 16.49 49.40 -9.75
N GLN A 232 16.64 49.50 -8.43
CA GLN A 232 17.84 50.10 -7.80
C GLN A 232 19.11 49.32 -8.15
N ILE A 233 19.05 47.97 -8.13
CA ILE A 233 20.17 47.12 -8.54
C ILE A 233 20.54 47.37 -10.01
N GLN A 234 19.56 47.50 -10.89
CA GLN A 234 19.82 47.81 -12.31
C GLN A 234 20.42 49.20 -12.51
N GLU A 235 19.99 50.20 -11.75
CA GLU A 235 20.58 51.55 -11.78
C GLU A 235 22.03 51.52 -11.28
N LEU A 236 22.29 50.87 -10.15
CA LEU A 236 23.66 50.70 -9.62
C LEU A 236 24.56 49.93 -10.59
N ARG A 237 24.07 48.86 -11.22
CA ARG A 237 24.81 48.10 -12.25
C ARG A 237 25.15 48.95 -13.48
N LYS A 238 24.34 49.95 -13.82
CA LYS A 238 24.63 50.89 -14.91
C LYS A 238 25.69 51.92 -14.50
N GLU A 239 25.71 52.33 -13.24
CA GLU A 239 26.68 53.30 -12.71
C GLU A 239 28.04 52.68 -12.37
N GLU A 240 28.07 51.39 -11.99
CA GLU A 240 29.28 50.63 -11.65
C GLU A 240 30.43 50.79 -12.67
N PRO A 241 30.24 50.58 -13.99
CA PRO A 241 31.35 50.69 -14.94
C PRO A 241 31.89 52.13 -15.06
N ALA A 242 31.07 53.15 -14.82
CA ALA A 242 31.54 54.54 -14.81
C ALA A 242 32.41 54.81 -13.58
N ARG A 243 31.98 54.35 -12.40
CA ARG A 243 32.75 54.45 -11.16
C ARG A 243 34.06 53.67 -11.22
N VAL A 244 34.05 52.46 -11.80
CA VAL A 244 35.28 51.68 -12.03
C VAL A 244 36.28 52.45 -12.90
N ARG A 245 35.82 53.08 -13.99
CA ARG A 245 36.67 53.91 -14.85
C ARG A 245 37.23 55.14 -14.10
N GLU A 246 36.42 55.79 -13.26
CA GLU A 246 36.87 56.90 -12.42
C GLU A 246 37.99 56.47 -11.46
N VAL A 247 37.84 55.30 -10.82
CA VAL A 247 38.85 54.74 -9.92
C VAL A 247 40.12 54.35 -10.69
N GLU A 248 40.02 53.68 -11.84
CA GLU A 248 41.18 53.34 -12.67
C GLU A 248 41.96 54.58 -13.15
N LEU A 249 41.27 55.68 -13.43
CA LEU A 249 41.92 56.96 -13.78
C LEU A 249 42.64 57.55 -12.56
N ALA A 250 41.99 57.57 -11.40
CA ALA A 250 42.60 58.04 -10.17
C ALA A 250 43.82 57.19 -9.77
N GLU A 251 43.78 55.87 -9.98
CA GLU A 251 44.91 54.96 -9.74
C GLU A 251 46.10 55.29 -10.65
N LYS A 252 45.87 55.51 -11.95
CA LYS A 252 46.90 55.93 -12.91
C LYS A 252 47.52 57.28 -12.52
N ASP A 253 46.71 58.24 -12.08
CA ASP A 253 47.21 59.53 -11.61
C ASP A 253 48.06 59.38 -10.34
N VAL A 254 47.64 58.53 -9.40
CA VAL A 254 48.42 58.21 -8.20
C VAL A 254 49.74 57.52 -8.54
N GLU A 255 49.76 56.59 -9.50
CA GLU A 255 50.98 55.95 -9.99
C GLU A 255 51.94 56.95 -10.63
N ALA A 256 51.44 57.86 -11.48
CA ALA A 256 52.23 58.93 -12.07
C ALA A 256 52.83 59.87 -11.01
N LEU A 257 52.04 60.23 -9.99
CA LEU A 257 52.50 61.04 -8.86
C LEU A 257 53.54 60.30 -8.00
N LYS A 258 53.37 59.00 -7.75
CA LYS A 258 54.36 58.16 -7.06
C LYS A 258 55.67 58.10 -7.84
N HIS A 259 55.60 57.88 -9.15
CA HIS A 259 56.80 57.86 -10.00
C HIS A 259 57.53 59.21 -9.98
N ARG A 260 56.80 60.33 -10.08
CA ARG A 260 57.37 61.67 -9.98
C ARG A 260 58.00 61.94 -8.60
N ARG A 261 57.36 61.48 -7.52
CA ARG A 261 57.92 61.52 -6.17
C ARG A 261 59.21 60.70 -6.08
N ASP A 262 59.25 59.51 -6.67
CA ASP A 262 60.41 58.63 -6.60
C ASP A 262 61.60 59.22 -7.36
N ILE A 263 61.37 59.80 -8.54
CA ILE A 263 62.40 60.57 -9.26
C ILE A 263 62.89 61.75 -8.41
N ALA A 264 61.98 62.57 -7.88
CA ALA A 264 62.35 63.74 -7.08
C ALA A 264 63.10 63.38 -5.79
N THR A 265 62.72 62.27 -5.13
CA THR A 265 63.43 61.77 -3.94
C THR A 265 64.77 61.16 -4.31
N ALA A 266 64.91 60.47 -5.45
CA ALA A 266 66.18 60.00 -5.95
C ALA A 266 67.11 61.17 -6.28
N GLU A 267 66.65 62.18 -7.02
CA GLU A 267 67.40 63.41 -7.31
C GLU A 267 67.82 64.14 -6.03
N ALA A 268 66.92 64.28 -5.05
CA ALA A 268 67.23 64.89 -3.76
C ALA A 268 68.25 64.08 -2.96
N ASN A 269 68.14 62.75 -2.94
CA ASN A 269 69.08 61.86 -2.27
C ASN A 269 70.45 61.86 -2.96
N GLU A 270 70.50 61.92 -4.29
CA GLU A 270 71.76 62.06 -5.02
C GLU A 270 72.40 63.43 -4.78
N ALA A 271 71.63 64.52 -4.77
CA ALA A 271 72.12 65.85 -4.41
C ALA A 271 72.68 65.87 -2.97
N ARG A 272 71.99 65.23 -2.03
CA ARG A 272 72.46 65.04 -0.66
C ARG A 272 73.74 64.19 -0.61
N ARG A 273 73.79 63.08 -1.34
CA ARG A 273 74.98 62.21 -1.43
C ARG A 273 76.17 62.95 -2.04
N ARG A 274 75.95 63.76 -3.08
CA ARG A 274 76.97 64.63 -3.69
C ARG A 274 77.51 65.66 -2.68
N LYS A 275 76.64 66.24 -1.85
CA LYS A 275 77.02 67.13 -0.74
C LYS A 275 77.82 66.41 0.37
N GLU A 276 77.42 65.20 0.76
CA GLU A 276 78.07 64.42 1.82
C GLU A 276 79.43 63.82 1.40
N HIS A 277 79.61 63.47 0.12
CA HIS A 277 80.88 62.95 -0.41
C HIS A 277 81.88 64.05 -0.83
N GLY A 278 81.64 65.32 -0.46
CA GLY A 278 82.54 66.43 -0.79
C GLY A 278 82.61 66.77 -2.28
N GLY A 279 81.57 66.42 -3.05
CA GLY A 279 81.44 66.81 -4.45
C GLY A 279 81.34 68.32 -4.55
N ARG A 280 82.32 68.96 -5.18
CA ARG A 280 82.31 70.39 -5.43
C ARG A 280 81.15 70.70 -6.35
N ASP A 281 80.16 71.42 -5.84
CA ASP A 281 78.99 71.83 -6.60
C ASP A 281 79.48 72.76 -7.72
N GLU A 282 79.34 72.37 -8.99
CA GLU A 282 79.77 73.19 -10.14
C GLU A 282 79.12 74.58 -10.12
N VAL A 283 77.92 74.69 -9.50
CA VAL A 283 77.23 75.96 -9.29
C VAL A 283 77.89 76.78 -8.18
N GLU A 284 78.32 76.15 -7.08
CA GLU A 284 79.14 76.84 -6.08
C GLU A 284 80.55 77.17 -6.60
N GLU A 285 81.17 76.34 -7.44
CA GLU A 285 82.47 76.63 -8.04
C GLU A 285 82.36 77.79 -9.03
N ARG A 286 81.34 77.81 -9.90
CA ARG A 286 81.05 79.00 -10.73
C ARG A 286 80.74 80.20 -9.86
N GLY A 287 79.95 80.06 -8.80
CA GLY A 287 79.64 81.13 -7.86
C GLY A 287 80.87 81.67 -7.12
N ARG A 288 81.78 80.79 -6.69
CA ARG A 288 83.07 81.13 -6.07
C ARG A 288 84.03 81.73 -7.07
N TRP A 289 84.07 81.23 -8.31
CA TRP A 289 84.85 81.79 -9.40
C TRP A 289 84.36 83.20 -9.77
N TYR A 290 83.05 83.40 -9.93
CA TYR A 290 82.45 84.72 -10.15
C TYR A 290 82.71 85.66 -8.96
N LYS A 291 82.62 85.18 -7.71
CA LYS A 291 83.00 85.98 -6.53
C LYS A 291 84.49 86.31 -6.48
N SER A 292 85.37 85.38 -6.85
CA SER A 292 86.82 85.63 -6.89
C SER A 292 87.18 86.57 -8.03
N GLN A 293 86.53 86.44 -9.19
CA GLN A 293 86.64 87.39 -10.30
C GLN A 293 86.17 88.76 -9.84
N GLN A 294 85.00 88.86 -9.20
CA GLN A 294 84.49 90.12 -8.63
C GLN A 294 85.43 90.73 -7.58
N GLN A 295 86.07 89.92 -6.73
CA GLN A 295 87.10 90.38 -5.79
C GLN A 295 88.37 90.88 -6.48
N VAL A 296 88.84 90.19 -7.51
CA VAL A 296 89.97 90.63 -8.34
C VAL A 296 89.65 91.94 -9.05
N TYR A 297 88.46 92.07 -9.63
CA TYR A 297 87.98 93.32 -10.25
C TYR A 297 87.83 94.46 -9.23
N ARG A 298 87.39 94.18 -7.98
CA ARG A 298 87.37 95.17 -6.89
C ARG A 298 88.78 95.56 -6.42
N GLY A 299 89.71 94.61 -6.32
CA GLY A 299 91.09 94.85 -5.88
C GLY A 299 91.96 95.59 -6.91
N LEU A 300 91.64 95.47 -8.21
CA LEU A 300 92.26 96.20 -9.31
C LEU A 300 91.61 97.59 -9.57
N GLY A 301 90.65 98.01 -8.75
CA GLY A 301 90.03 99.34 -8.85
C GLY A 301 89.14 99.53 -10.09
N LEU A 302 88.69 98.45 -10.72
CA LEU A 302 87.90 98.50 -11.96
C LEU A 302 86.38 98.35 -11.73
N VAL A 303 85.92 98.22 -10.48
CA VAL A 303 84.50 98.16 -10.12
C VAL A 303 84.24 98.92 -8.80
N GLU A 304 83.58 100.07 -8.90
CA GLU A 304 82.84 100.69 -7.80
C GLU A 304 81.41 100.14 -7.80
N GLY A 305 80.95 99.59 -6.67
CA GLY A 305 79.59 99.03 -6.49
C GLY A 305 79.49 97.53 -6.75
#